data_AF-A0A1C3JFS3-F1
#
_entry.id   AF-A0A1C3JFS3-F1
#
_cell.length_a   1.000
_cell.length_b   1.000
_cell.length_c   1.000
_cell.angle_alpha   90.00
_cell.angle_beta   90.00
_cell.angle_gamma   90.00
#
_symmetry.space_group_name_H-M   'P 1'
#
loop_
_entity.id
_entity.type
_entity.pdbx_description
1 polymer ?
#
loop_
_entity_poly.entity_id
_entity_poly.type
_entity_poly.pdbx_seq_one_letter_code
_entity_poly.pdbx_strand_id
1 'polypeptide(L)'
;MSMIIPNWNAPKNVKAFASTRFDGFSTGAYQGLNLGTHVGDDASLVENNRAWLKQHANMPTVPVWLNQTHSTDVVTVLQPTADILDADGAFTTAKGVVCSAMTADCLPAILTDTKGTQVAAVHAGWRGLAGGILENAVAKFSNLGSENKIIAWLGPAIGKQAFEVGDDVLEAFVSFDPQAKLAFEAKAEPGKWLANMSHLATQRLNKAGVTSVTDSNLCTFADADAFYSYRRDGITGRQATFIWLE
;
A
#
# COMPACT_ATOMS: atom_id res chain seq x y z
N MET A 1 -7.06 -2.92 19.38
CA MET A 1 -7.04 -2.88 17.91
C MET A 1 -5.82 -3.60 17.41
N SER A 2 -6.00 -4.60 16.55
CA SER A 2 -4.88 -5.30 15.90
C SER A 2 -4.36 -4.47 14.73
N MET A 3 -3.23 -3.77 14.94
CA MET A 3 -2.52 -2.98 13.93
C MET A 3 -1.14 -3.56 13.68
N ILE A 4 -0.66 -3.43 12.45
CA ILE A 4 0.72 -3.74 12.09
C ILE A 4 1.50 -2.45 12.07
N ILE A 5 2.50 -2.36 12.96
CA ILE A 5 3.42 -1.22 13.02
C ILE A 5 4.63 -1.52 12.11
N PRO A 6 4.97 -0.63 11.16
CA PRO A 6 6.12 -0.81 10.29
C PRO A 6 7.42 -1.02 11.08
N ASN A 7 8.11 -2.12 10.79
CA ASN A 7 9.39 -2.52 11.37
C ASN A 7 10.59 -1.81 10.71
N TRP A 8 10.44 -0.53 10.41
CA TRP A 8 11.44 0.32 9.78
C TRP A 8 12.05 1.34 10.77
N ASN A 9 13.14 1.99 10.37
CA ASN A 9 13.80 3.01 11.19
C ASN A 9 13.33 4.43 10.84
N ALA A 10 12.02 4.67 10.90
CA ALA A 10 11.46 5.99 10.58
C ALA A 10 11.59 7.00 11.73
N PRO A 11 11.65 8.31 11.42
CA PRO A 11 11.66 9.38 12.41
C PRO A 11 10.44 9.32 13.34
N LYS A 12 10.62 9.68 14.62
CA LYS A 12 9.58 9.54 15.66
C LYS A 12 8.29 10.32 15.38
N ASN A 13 8.39 11.43 14.63
CA ASN A 13 7.26 12.27 14.24
C ASN A 13 6.52 11.74 13.00
N VAL A 14 7.05 10.70 12.34
CA VAL A 14 6.34 9.97 11.29
C VAL A 14 5.57 8.85 11.96
N LYS A 15 4.24 8.87 11.83
CA LYS A 15 3.38 7.78 12.30
C LYS A 15 2.88 7.00 11.12
N ALA A 16 2.83 5.68 11.27
CA ALA A 16 2.35 4.79 10.25
C ALA A 16 1.86 3.48 10.85
N PHE A 17 0.88 2.87 10.19
CA PHE A 17 0.43 1.51 10.48
C PHE A 17 -0.34 0.94 9.31
N ALA A 18 -0.49 -0.39 9.26
CA ALA A 18 -1.45 -1.08 8.40
C ALA A 18 -2.56 -1.70 9.27
N SER A 19 -3.80 -1.55 8.81
CA SER A 19 -4.95 -2.19 9.45
C SER A 19 -5.00 -3.69 9.12
N THR A 20 -5.68 -4.45 9.96
CA THR A 20 -6.07 -5.84 9.71
C THR A 20 -7.58 -5.90 9.44
N ARG A 21 -8.12 -7.08 9.16
CA ARG A 21 -9.58 -7.29 9.09
C ARG A 21 -10.24 -7.41 10.46
N PHE A 22 -9.46 -7.57 11.54
CA PHE A 22 -10.00 -7.70 12.89
C PHE A 22 -10.68 -6.43 13.37
N ASP A 23 -11.53 -6.58 14.38
CA ASP A 23 -12.39 -5.53 14.92
C ASP A 23 -13.38 -5.01 13.87
N GLY A 24 -14.13 -3.94 14.14
CA GLY A 24 -15.10 -3.39 13.20
C GLY A 24 -16.50 -4.02 13.27
N PHE A 25 -17.37 -3.57 12.37
CA PHE A 25 -18.82 -3.76 12.45
C PHE A 25 -19.40 -4.51 11.24
N SER A 26 -18.62 -4.65 10.16
CA SER A 26 -19.08 -5.33 8.95
C SER A 26 -19.27 -6.83 9.19
N THR A 27 -20.11 -7.48 8.39
CA THR A 27 -20.50 -8.88 8.54
C THR A 27 -20.34 -9.67 7.24
N GLY A 28 -20.48 -11.00 7.30
CA GLY A 28 -20.44 -11.87 6.12
C GLY A 28 -19.10 -11.80 5.38
N ALA A 29 -19.15 -11.60 4.06
CA ALA A 29 -17.96 -11.48 3.21
C ALA A 29 -17.01 -10.34 3.62
N TYR A 30 -17.54 -9.34 4.32
CA TYR A 30 -16.80 -8.16 4.79
C TYR A 30 -16.51 -8.22 6.28
N GLN A 31 -16.73 -9.36 6.94
CA GLN A 31 -16.68 -9.49 8.40
C GLN A 31 -15.46 -8.78 9.01
N GLY A 32 -15.75 -7.86 9.92
CA GLY A 32 -14.76 -7.07 10.66
C GLY A 32 -14.61 -5.62 10.15
N LEU A 33 -13.36 -5.18 10.00
CA LEU A 33 -12.99 -3.79 9.75
C LEU A 33 -12.82 -3.49 8.26
N ASN A 34 -13.92 -3.59 7.51
CA ASN A 34 -13.91 -3.21 6.09
C ASN A 34 -13.91 -1.68 5.95
N LEU A 35 -12.92 -1.15 5.22
CA LEU A 35 -12.76 0.29 4.95
C LEU A 35 -13.19 0.69 3.54
N GLY A 36 -13.53 -0.28 2.68
CA GLY A 36 -13.86 -0.08 1.28
C GLY A 36 -15.34 0.27 1.07
N THR A 37 -15.62 1.43 0.49
CA THR A 37 -16.98 1.89 0.14
C THR A 37 -17.46 1.38 -1.23
N HIS A 38 -16.57 0.77 -2.01
CA HIS A 38 -16.82 0.39 -3.42
C HIS A 38 -16.89 -1.13 -3.62
N VAL A 39 -16.93 -1.91 -2.54
CA VAL A 39 -16.87 -3.38 -2.62
C VAL A 39 -18.22 -4.08 -2.44
N GLY A 40 -19.29 -3.30 -2.18
CA GLY A 40 -20.65 -3.83 -2.01
C GLY A 40 -21.05 -4.13 -0.57
N ASP A 41 -20.33 -3.59 0.42
CA ASP A 41 -20.71 -3.64 1.84
C ASP A 41 -21.73 -2.53 2.18
N ASP A 42 -22.35 -2.62 3.35
CA ASP A 42 -23.25 -1.60 3.87
C ASP A 42 -22.49 -0.30 4.17
N ALA A 43 -22.89 0.79 3.53
CA ALA A 43 -22.21 2.08 3.64
C ALA A 43 -22.16 2.62 5.08
N SER A 44 -23.17 2.35 5.90
CA SER A 44 -23.21 2.78 7.31
C SER A 44 -22.22 2.00 8.17
N LEU A 45 -22.04 0.70 7.90
CA LEU A 45 -21.05 -0.13 8.59
C LEU A 45 -19.62 0.29 8.22
N VAL A 46 -19.37 0.58 6.93
CA VAL A 46 -18.06 1.07 6.47
C VAL A 46 -17.74 2.44 7.08
N GLU A 47 -18.71 3.35 7.18
CA GLU A 47 -18.49 4.64 7.83
C GLU A 47 -18.20 4.46 9.34
N ASN A 48 -18.92 3.58 10.02
CA ASN A 48 -18.63 3.23 11.42
C ASN A 48 -17.22 2.65 11.58
N ASN A 49 -16.79 1.76 10.67
CA ASN A 49 -15.43 1.21 10.67
C ASN A 49 -14.36 2.31 10.52
N ARG A 50 -14.56 3.24 9.57
CA ARG A 50 -13.64 4.36 9.33
C ARG A 50 -13.57 5.30 10.53
N ALA A 51 -14.72 5.67 11.11
CA ALA A 51 -14.79 6.51 12.30
C ALA A 51 -14.12 5.85 13.51
N TRP A 52 -14.41 4.57 13.73
CA TRP A 52 -13.80 3.77 14.80
C TRP A 52 -12.29 3.68 14.63
N LEU A 53 -11.80 3.38 13.42
CA LEU A 53 -10.37 3.30 13.13
C LEU A 53 -9.65 4.63 13.41
N LYS A 54 -10.21 5.74 12.92
CA LYS A 54 -9.65 7.08 13.16
C LYS A 54 -9.45 7.34 14.65
N GLN A 55 -10.47 7.04 15.46
CA GLN A 55 -10.43 7.25 16.90
C GLN A 55 -9.41 6.33 17.58
N HIS A 56 -9.42 5.03 17.27
CA HIS A 56 -8.58 4.04 17.95
C HIS A 56 -7.11 4.11 17.53
N ALA A 57 -6.82 4.63 16.33
CA ALA A 57 -5.46 4.91 15.86
C ALA A 57 -4.95 6.30 16.28
N ASN A 58 -5.76 7.10 16.98
CA ASN A 58 -5.45 8.50 17.33
C ASN A 58 -5.03 9.33 16.10
N MET A 59 -5.68 9.12 14.96
CA MET A 59 -5.38 9.89 13.76
C MET A 59 -5.80 11.36 13.97
N PRO A 60 -4.94 12.33 13.59
CA PRO A 60 -5.23 13.74 13.77
C PRO A 60 -6.43 14.20 12.92
N THR A 61 -6.61 13.59 11.75
CA THR A 61 -7.67 13.92 10.79
C THR A 61 -8.20 12.66 10.13
N VAL A 62 -9.24 12.79 9.30
CA VAL A 62 -9.70 11.66 8.47
C VAL A 62 -8.61 11.31 7.45
N PRO A 63 -8.38 10.03 7.14
CA PRO A 63 -7.52 9.63 6.04
C PRO A 63 -7.96 10.24 4.72
N VAL A 64 -7.00 10.68 3.92
CA VAL A 64 -7.25 11.04 2.52
C VAL A 64 -7.50 9.75 1.76
N TRP A 65 -8.74 9.52 1.39
CA TRP A 65 -9.16 8.37 0.59
C TRP A 65 -8.99 8.66 -0.89
N LEU A 66 -8.54 7.66 -1.64
CA LEU A 66 -8.32 7.76 -3.07
C LEU A 66 -9.30 6.87 -3.83
N ASN A 67 -9.76 7.33 -4.99
CA ASN A 67 -10.39 6.51 -6.00
C ASN A 67 -9.28 5.79 -6.81
N GLN A 68 -8.79 4.70 -6.24
CA GLN A 68 -7.68 3.94 -6.79
C GLN A 68 -8.12 3.15 -8.04
N THR A 69 -7.46 3.41 -9.17
CA THR A 69 -7.79 2.81 -10.47
C THR A 69 -6.65 1.97 -11.04
N HIS A 70 -5.61 1.70 -10.24
CA HIS A 70 -4.34 1.11 -10.67
C HIS A 70 -3.58 2.01 -11.66
N SER A 71 -3.78 3.33 -11.55
CA SER A 71 -3.02 4.37 -12.24
C SER A 71 -1.60 4.50 -11.69
N THR A 72 -0.87 5.47 -12.21
CA THR A 72 0.46 5.87 -11.71
C THR A 72 0.44 7.26 -11.08
N ASP A 73 -0.74 7.79 -10.77
CA ASP A 73 -0.89 9.17 -10.31
C ASP A 73 -0.68 9.27 -8.80
N VAL A 74 0.18 10.23 -8.42
CA VAL A 74 0.44 10.58 -7.02
C VAL A 74 0.05 12.03 -6.80
N VAL A 75 -0.99 12.25 -6.00
CA VAL A 75 -1.52 13.58 -5.69
C VAL A 75 -0.79 14.19 -4.48
N THR A 76 -0.51 15.49 -4.54
CA THR A 76 0.04 16.24 -3.41
C THR A 76 -1.09 16.85 -2.59
N VAL A 77 -1.14 16.55 -1.29
CA VAL A 77 -2.23 16.97 -0.41
C VAL A 77 -1.67 17.79 0.74
N LEU A 78 -1.94 19.09 0.77
CA LEU A 78 -1.36 20.02 1.76
C LEU A 78 -2.32 20.40 2.90
N GLN A 79 -3.55 19.91 2.84
CA GLN A 79 -4.55 20.08 3.88
C GLN A 79 -5.45 18.84 3.95
N PRO A 80 -6.00 18.51 5.13
CA PRO A 80 -6.97 17.42 5.25
C PRO A 80 -8.17 17.66 4.32
N THR A 81 -8.67 16.60 3.71
CA THR A 81 -9.87 16.66 2.86
C THR A 81 -10.74 15.43 3.09
N ALA A 82 -12.05 15.61 2.96
CA ALA A 82 -13.02 14.53 2.90
C ALA A 82 -13.32 14.08 1.47
N ASP A 83 -12.83 14.83 0.47
CA ASP A 83 -13.00 14.48 -0.94
C ASP A 83 -12.23 13.20 -1.26
N ILE A 84 -12.86 12.34 -2.07
CA ILE A 84 -12.17 11.18 -2.65
C ILE A 84 -11.43 11.68 -3.89
N LEU A 85 -10.11 11.52 -3.91
CA LEU A 85 -9.26 12.02 -5.00
C LEU A 85 -8.93 10.91 -5.99
N ASP A 86 -8.96 11.20 -7.29
CA ASP A 86 -8.53 10.27 -8.34
C ASP A 86 -7.00 10.17 -8.36
N ALA A 87 -6.46 9.11 -7.76
CA ALA A 87 -5.03 8.78 -7.72
C ALA A 87 -4.83 7.36 -7.16
N ASP A 88 -3.61 6.85 -7.29
CA ASP A 88 -3.18 5.62 -6.61
C ASP A 88 -2.07 5.89 -5.58
N GLY A 89 -1.69 7.15 -5.38
CA GLY A 89 -0.85 7.55 -4.26
C GLY A 89 -1.15 8.96 -3.77
N ALA A 90 -0.84 9.21 -2.49
CA ALA A 90 -0.90 10.52 -1.87
C ALA A 90 0.46 10.85 -1.27
N PHE A 91 0.91 12.09 -1.46
CA PHE A 91 2.12 12.66 -0.89
C PHE A 91 1.79 13.93 -0.11
N THR A 92 2.48 14.16 0.99
CA THR A 92 2.33 15.39 1.76
C THR A 92 3.61 15.81 2.49
N THR A 93 3.74 17.11 2.70
CA THR A 93 4.70 17.74 3.62
C THR A 93 3.99 18.42 4.80
N ALA A 94 2.65 18.34 4.83
CA ALA A 94 1.82 19.01 5.82
C ALA A 94 1.58 18.09 7.02
N LYS A 95 1.74 18.66 8.22
CA LYS A 95 1.42 17.97 9.47
C LYS A 95 -0.08 17.71 9.58
N GLY A 96 -0.43 16.57 10.17
CA GLY A 96 -1.82 16.18 10.40
C GLY A 96 -2.57 15.66 9.16
N VAL A 97 -1.97 15.67 7.97
CA VAL A 97 -2.56 15.05 6.75
C VAL A 97 -2.24 13.55 6.75
N VAL A 98 -3.27 12.71 6.84
CA VAL A 98 -3.13 11.25 6.85
C VAL A 98 -3.23 10.70 5.44
N CYS A 99 -2.10 10.31 4.84
CA CYS A 99 -2.06 9.62 3.56
C CYS A 99 -2.48 8.17 3.75
N SER A 100 -3.22 7.60 2.78
CA SER A 100 -3.67 6.22 2.84
C SER A 100 -3.51 5.49 1.51
N ALA A 101 -3.36 4.16 1.59
CA ALA A 101 -3.44 3.24 0.46
C ALA A 101 -4.30 2.03 0.87
N MET A 102 -5.40 1.81 0.15
CA MET A 102 -6.38 0.77 0.43
C MET A 102 -6.09 -0.49 -0.40
N THR A 103 -6.15 -1.67 0.21
CA THR A 103 -5.70 -2.91 -0.43
C THR A 103 -6.52 -4.12 0.00
N ALA A 104 -6.61 -5.09 -0.89
CA ALA A 104 -6.77 -6.51 -0.57
C ALA A 104 -5.97 -7.26 -1.65
N ASP A 105 -4.75 -7.69 -1.29
CA ASP A 105 -3.69 -8.28 -2.14
C ASP A 105 -2.72 -7.32 -2.83
N CYS A 106 -3.16 -6.20 -3.39
CA CYS A 106 -2.22 -5.22 -3.95
C CYS A 106 -1.23 -4.73 -2.88
N LEU A 107 -0.02 -4.36 -3.28
CA LEU A 107 1.04 -3.96 -2.36
C LEU A 107 0.85 -2.50 -1.91
N PRO A 108 0.61 -2.22 -0.63
CA PRO A 108 0.73 -0.88 -0.12
C PRO A 108 2.21 -0.56 0.15
N ALA A 109 2.67 0.59 -0.32
CA ALA A 109 4.00 1.11 0.00
C ALA A 109 3.86 2.48 0.67
N ILE A 110 4.56 2.67 1.78
CA ILE A 110 4.69 3.99 2.41
C ILE A 110 6.14 4.43 2.38
N LEU A 111 6.34 5.73 2.21
CA LEU A 111 7.65 6.34 2.08
C LEU A 111 7.74 7.55 3.01
N THR A 112 8.91 7.78 3.58
CA THR A 112 9.25 9.03 4.25
C THR A 112 10.72 9.35 4.05
N ASP A 113 11.14 10.58 4.30
CA ASP A 113 12.56 10.93 4.35
C ASP A 113 13.14 10.71 5.75
N THR A 114 14.46 10.50 5.85
CA THR A 114 15.15 10.25 7.13
C THR A 114 15.08 11.43 8.10
N LYS A 115 14.71 12.62 7.62
CA LYS A 115 14.44 13.81 8.46
C LYS A 115 12.98 13.94 8.89
N GLY A 116 12.06 13.13 8.35
CA GLY A 116 10.66 13.11 8.76
C GLY A 116 9.94 14.41 8.42
N THR A 117 10.17 14.92 7.22
CA THR A 117 9.60 16.17 6.71
C THR A 117 8.57 15.94 5.61
N GLN A 118 8.56 14.75 5.01
CA GLN A 118 7.73 14.38 3.87
C GLN A 118 7.29 12.94 3.99
N VAL A 119 6.05 12.63 3.59
CA VAL A 119 5.52 11.26 3.59
C VAL A 119 4.68 10.98 2.34
N ALA A 120 4.61 9.71 1.95
CA ALA A 120 3.70 9.24 0.92
C ALA A 120 3.11 7.86 1.24
N ALA A 121 1.87 7.62 0.83
CA ALA A 121 1.26 6.30 0.78
C ALA A 121 0.83 5.98 -0.66
N VAL A 122 1.09 4.75 -1.10
CA VAL A 122 0.91 4.33 -2.49
C VAL A 122 0.27 2.95 -2.56
N HIS A 123 -0.75 2.82 -3.41
CA HIS A 123 -1.33 1.56 -3.85
C HIS A 123 -0.57 1.06 -5.09
N ALA A 124 0.33 0.09 -4.89
CA ALA A 124 1.14 -0.52 -5.93
C ALA A 124 0.58 -1.90 -6.35
N GLY A 125 -0.63 -1.92 -6.91
CA GLY A 125 -1.08 -3.09 -7.69
C GLY A 125 -0.16 -3.33 -8.90
N TRP A 126 -0.14 -4.54 -9.47
CA TRP A 126 0.88 -4.91 -10.47
C TRP A 126 0.95 -3.95 -11.67
N ARG A 127 -0.20 -3.41 -12.13
CA ARG A 127 -0.27 -2.43 -13.22
C ARG A 127 0.41 -1.11 -12.85
N GLY A 128 0.03 -0.52 -11.72
CA GLY A 128 0.65 0.71 -11.22
C GLY A 128 2.14 0.51 -10.91
N LEU A 129 2.50 -0.64 -10.34
CA LEU A 129 3.89 -0.99 -10.05
C LEU A 129 4.74 -1.12 -11.32
N ALA A 130 4.25 -1.81 -12.36
CA ALA A 130 4.92 -1.88 -13.66
C ALA A 130 5.00 -0.50 -14.33
N GLY A 131 3.92 0.29 -14.21
CA GLY A 131 3.78 1.64 -14.76
C GLY A 131 4.60 2.72 -14.06
N GLY A 132 5.20 2.43 -12.90
CA GLY A 132 6.13 3.35 -12.23
C GLY A 132 5.52 4.23 -11.13
N ILE A 133 4.44 3.79 -10.49
CA ILE A 133 3.83 4.51 -9.36
C ILE A 133 4.84 4.81 -8.22
N LEU A 134 5.78 3.89 -7.96
CA LEU A 134 6.79 4.07 -6.90
C LEU A 134 7.81 5.16 -7.27
N GLU A 135 8.25 5.19 -8.53
CA GLU A 135 9.11 6.25 -9.06
C GLU A 135 8.41 7.60 -9.03
N ASN A 136 7.13 7.64 -9.40
CA ASN A 136 6.32 8.85 -9.33
C ASN A 136 6.17 9.35 -7.89
N ALA A 137 6.02 8.44 -6.91
CA ALA A 137 6.00 8.81 -5.50
C ALA A 137 7.36 9.34 -5.02
N VAL A 138 8.47 8.67 -5.39
CA VAL A 138 9.83 9.13 -5.09
C VAL A 138 10.11 10.51 -5.67
N ALA A 139 9.66 10.77 -6.89
CA ALA A 139 9.83 12.06 -7.57
C ALA A 139 9.11 13.24 -6.87
N LYS A 140 8.15 12.98 -5.97
CA LYS A 140 7.52 14.04 -5.16
C LYS A 140 8.42 14.55 -4.04
N PHE A 141 9.38 13.74 -3.59
CA PHE A 141 10.27 14.13 -2.51
C PHE A 141 11.30 15.15 -2.99
N SER A 142 11.53 16.16 -2.17
CA SER A 142 12.49 17.23 -2.41
C SER A 142 13.48 17.34 -1.25
N ASN A 143 14.50 18.20 -1.37
CA ASN A 143 15.50 18.41 -0.30
C ASN A 143 16.19 17.11 0.17
N LEU A 144 16.46 16.22 -0.78
CA LEU A 144 17.19 14.98 -0.60
C LEU A 144 18.70 15.18 -0.80
N GLY A 145 19.51 14.29 -0.23
CA GLY A 145 20.97 14.34 -0.35
C GLY A 145 21.65 13.24 0.47
N SER A 146 22.95 13.38 0.72
CA SER A 146 23.73 12.42 1.51
C SER A 146 23.17 12.22 2.92
N GLU A 147 22.65 13.28 3.53
CA GLU A 147 22.10 13.31 4.89
C GLU A 147 20.57 13.20 4.95
N ASN A 148 19.88 13.23 3.82
CA ASN A 148 18.43 13.06 3.78
C ASN A 148 18.03 12.12 2.65
N LYS A 149 17.67 10.89 3.01
CA LYS A 149 17.33 9.83 2.07
C LYS A 149 15.90 9.41 2.28
N ILE A 150 15.29 8.83 1.25
CA ILE A 150 13.99 8.19 1.39
C ILE A 150 14.19 6.81 2.02
N ILE A 151 13.29 6.44 2.92
CA ILE A 151 13.09 5.08 3.42
C ILE A 151 11.68 4.63 3.03
N ALA A 152 11.54 3.35 2.72
CA ALA A 152 10.27 2.76 2.32
C ALA A 152 9.93 1.54 3.17
N TRP A 153 8.64 1.37 3.43
CA TRP A 153 8.09 0.14 4.00
C TRP A 153 7.02 -0.42 3.08
N LEU A 154 7.11 -1.73 2.84
CA LEU A 154 6.20 -2.50 2.02
C LEU A 154 5.26 -3.28 2.95
N GLY A 155 3.98 -2.95 2.91
CA GLY A 155 2.98 -3.53 3.80
C GLY A 155 2.43 -4.87 3.32
N PRO A 156 1.40 -5.40 4.02
CA PRO A 156 0.82 -6.70 3.70
C PRO A 156 0.26 -6.74 2.28
N ALA A 157 0.66 -7.76 1.51
CA ALA A 157 0.25 -7.97 0.13
C ALA A 157 0.09 -9.46 -0.16
N ILE A 158 -0.34 -9.82 -1.37
CA ILE A 158 -0.33 -11.22 -1.77
C ILE A 158 1.13 -11.72 -1.89
N GLY A 159 1.44 -12.78 -1.15
CA GLY A 159 2.78 -13.33 -1.10
C GLY A 159 3.17 -14.09 -2.37
N LYS A 160 4.48 -14.21 -2.60
CA LYS A 160 5.07 -14.88 -3.78
C LYS A 160 4.62 -16.32 -4.01
N GLN A 161 4.17 -17.03 -2.97
CA GLN A 161 3.67 -18.40 -3.09
C GLN A 161 2.21 -18.47 -3.58
N ALA A 162 1.50 -17.34 -3.60
CA ALA A 162 0.08 -17.26 -3.96
C ALA A 162 -0.20 -16.37 -5.18
N PHE A 163 0.70 -15.45 -5.51
CA PHE A 163 0.49 -14.50 -6.61
C PHE A 163 0.83 -15.12 -7.97
N GLU A 164 -0.04 -16.00 -8.44
CA GLU A 164 0.02 -16.52 -9.80
C GLU A 164 -0.42 -15.45 -10.81
N VAL A 165 0.36 -15.32 -11.89
CA VAL A 165 0.17 -14.38 -13.01
C VAL A 165 0.53 -15.04 -14.35
N GLY A 166 0.13 -14.40 -15.45
CA GLY A 166 0.46 -14.83 -16.82
C GLY A 166 1.74 -14.18 -17.36
N ASP A 167 2.08 -14.54 -18.60
CA ASP A 167 3.19 -13.94 -19.36
C ASP A 167 3.02 -12.42 -19.55
N ASP A 168 1.78 -11.93 -19.65
CA ASP A 168 1.47 -10.50 -19.79
C ASP A 168 2.03 -9.66 -18.63
N VAL A 169 1.91 -10.18 -17.40
CA VAL A 169 2.46 -9.51 -16.21
C VAL A 169 3.98 -9.59 -16.21
N LEU A 170 4.55 -10.76 -16.52
CA LEU A 170 5.99 -10.93 -16.61
C LEU A 170 6.60 -9.95 -17.63
N GLU A 171 6.05 -9.90 -18.84
CA GLU A 171 6.52 -9.04 -19.93
C GLU A 171 6.42 -7.57 -19.57
N ALA A 172 5.34 -7.15 -18.90
CA ALA A 172 5.18 -5.77 -18.44
C ALA A 172 6.33 -5.30 -17.53
N PHE A 173 6.91 -6.20 -16.74
CA PHE A 173 8.06 -5.89 -15.88
C PHE A 173 9.40 -6.05 -16.59
N VAL A 174 9.60 -7.16 -17.31
CA VAL A 174 10.88 -7.50 -17.95
C VAL A 174 11.21 -6.57 -19.12
N SER A 175 10.21 -6.08 -19.83
CA SER A 175 10.39 -5.11 -20.93
C SER A 175 10.99 -3.78 -20.45
N PHE A 176 10.69 -3.38 -19.21
CA PHE A 176 11.30 -2.21 -18.58
C PHE A 176 12.65 -2.54 -17.93
N ASP A 177 12.74 -3.67 -17.24
CA ASP A 177 13.95 -4.10 -16.56
C ASP A 177 14.15 -5.61 -16.65
N PRO A 178 15.17 -6.10 -17.39
CA PRO A 178 15.46 -7.53 -17.47
C PRO A 178 15.70 -8.20 -16.11
N GLN A 179 16.20 -7.45 -15.11
CA GLN A 179 16.40 -7.97 -13.75
C GLN A 179 15.08 -8.33 -13.04
N ALA A 180 13.95 -7.80 -13.50
CA ALA A 180 12.64 -8.12 -12.95
C ALA A 180 12.32 -9.62 -13.07
N LYS A 181 12.92 -10.32 -14.03
CA LYS A 181 12.76 -11.77 -14.19
C LYS A 181 13.10 -12.55 -12.92
N LEU A 182 14.02 -12.05 -12.09
CA LEU A 182 14.42 -12.67 -10.82
C LEU A 182 13.31 -12.66 -9.76
N ALA A 183 12.25 -11.88 -9.96
CA ALA A 183 11.08 -11.85 -9.09
C ALA A 183 9.98 -12.83 -9.53
N PHE A 184 10.20 -13.62 -10.58
CA PHE A 184 9.23 -14.59 -11.09
C PHE A 184 9.78 -16.01 -11.04
N GLU A 185 8.96 -16.94 -10.54
CA GLU A 185 9.22 -18.38 -10.57
C GLU A 185 8.28 -19.05 -11.56
N ALA A 186 8.82 -19.85 -12.48
CA ALA A 186 8.02 -20.57 -13.46
C ALA A 186 7.20 -21.67 -12.77
N LYS A 187 5.92 -21.81 -13.14
CA LYS A 187 5.12 -22.98 -12.75
C LYS A 187 5.31 -24.11 -13.76
N ALA A 188 4.84 -25.30 -13.38
CA ALA A 188 4.79 -26.45 -14.28
C ALA A 188 3.87 -26.23 -15.49
N GLU A 189 2.84 -25.40 -15.33
CA GLU A 189 1.98 -24.95 -16.42
C GLU A 189 2.71 -23.88 -17.26
N PRO A 190 2.89 -24.08 -18.57
CA PRO A 190 3.52 -23.08 -19.43
C PRO A 190 2.77 -21.74 -19.41
N GLY A 191 3.53 -20.64 -19.36
CA GLY A 191 2.99 -19.28 -19.34
C GLY A 191 2.41 -18.83 -18.00
N LYS A 192 2.58 -19.63 -16.94
CA LYS A 192 2.20 -19.28 -15.56
C LYS A 192 3.41 -19.05 -14.69
N TRP A 193 3.34 -18.00 -13.89
CA TRP A 193 4.42 -17.56 -13.01
C TRP A 193 3.90 -17.26 -11.62
N LEU A 194 4.71 -17.54 -10.61
CA LEU A 194 4.56 -16.99 -9.27
C LEU A 194 5.39 -15.71 -9.18
N ALA A 195 4.73 -14.57 -8.97
CA ALA A 195 5.37 -13.26 -8.93
C ALA A 195 5.59 -12.79 -7.49
N ASN A 196 6.77 -12.23 -7.21
CA ASN A 196 7.11 -11.63 -5.93
C ASN A 196 7.00 -10.10 -6.00
N MET A 197 5.85 -9.57 -5.59
CA MET A 197 5.57 -8.12 -5.61
C MET A 197 6.56 -7.31 -4.78
N SER A 198 6.94 -7.79 -3.59
CA SER A 198 7.91 -7.09 -2.74
C SER A 198 9.27 -6.99 -3.42
N HIS A 199 9.75 -8.06 -4.07
CA HIS A 199 11.01 -8.03 -4.82
C HIS A 199 10.93 -7.07 -6.02
N LEU A 200 9.84 -7.09 -6.78
CA LEU A 200 9.61 -6.12 -7.86
C LEU A 200 9.64 -4.68 -7.33
N ALA A 201 8.91 -4.38 -6.25
CA ALA A 201 8.90 -3.06 -5.64
C ALA A 201 10.27 -2.62 -5.15
N THR A 202 11.02 -3.50 -4.47
CA THR A 202 12.40 -3.22 -4.05
C THR A 202 13.30 -2.91 -5.23
N GLN A 203 13.20 -3.63 -6.36
CA GLN A 203 13.98 -3.33 -7.55
C GLN A 203 13.66 -1.95 -8.13
N ARG A 204 12.37 -1.59 -8.23
CA ARG A 204 11.93 -0.27 -8.71
C ARG A 204 12.41 0.85 -7.79
N LEU A 205 12.24 0.69 -6.47
CA LEU A 205 12.70 1.64 -5.46
C LEU A 205 14.23 1.82 -5.48
N ASN A 206 14.99 0.73 -5.56
CA ASN A 206 16.44 0.77 -5.65
C ASN A 206 16.91 1.52 -6.91
N LYS A 207 16.26 1.29 -8.06
CA LYS A 207 16.54 2.04 -9.30
C LYS A 207 16.22 3.53 -9.18
N ALA A 208 15.20 3.88 -8.39
CA ALA A 208 14.86 5.26 -8.06
C ALA A 208 15.76 5.88 -6.97
N GLY A 209 16.78 5.15 -6.49
CA GLY A 209 17.74 5.63 -5.49
C GLY A 209 17.33 5.39 -4.03
N VAL A 210 16.23 4.67 -3.78
CA VAL A 210 15.75 4.31 -2.43
C VAL A 210 16.33 2.97 -2.03
N THR A 211 17.44 2.98 -1.29
CA THR A 211 18.15 1.74 -0.89
C THR A 211 17.68 1.16 0.45
N SER A 212 16.89 1.91 1.22
CA SER A 212 16.38 1.48 2.53
C SER A 212 14.93 1.05 2.37
N VAL A 213 14.72 -0.22 2.03
CA VAL A 213 13.39 -0.81 1.82
C VAL A 213 13.20 -1.96 2.81
N THR A 214 12.14 -1.87 3.61
CA THR A 214 11.77 -2.93 4.57
C THR A 214 10.46 -3.59 4.13
N ASP A 215 10.45 -4.92 4.07
CA ASP A 215 9.23 -5.71 3.81
C ASP A 215 8.60 -6.19 5.12
N SER A 216 7.27 -6.07 5.22
CA SER A 216 6.47 -6.68 6.29
C SER A 216 6.58 -8.21 6.31
N ASN A 217 6.87 -8.85 5.17
CA ASN A 217 6.85 -10.31 4.97
C ASN A 217 5.50 -10.96 5.27
N LEU A 218 4.40 -10.21 5.20
CA LEU A 218 3.04 -10.69 5.47
C LEU A 218 2.30 -11.02 4.16
N CYS A 219 1.54 -12.11 4.17
CA CYS A 219 0.79 -12.60 3.01
C CYS A 219 -0.72 -12.53 3.25
N THR A 220 -1.41 -11.64 2.54
CA THR A 220 -2.87 -11.44 2.68
C THR A 220 -3.69 -12.66 2.28
N PHE A 221 -3.21 -13.42 1.30
CA PHE A 221 -3.87 -14.64 0.83
C PHE A 221 -3.75 -15.79 1.85
N ALA A 222 -2.54 -16.00 2.40
CA ALA A 222 -2.25 -17.12 3.28
C ALA A 222 -2.79 -16.94 4.71
N ASP A 223 -2.83 -15.70 5.21
CA ASP A 223 -3.35 -15.38 6.54
C ASP A 223 -4.78 -14.82 6.43
N ALA A 224 -5.74 -15.74 6.32
CA ALA A 224 -7.16 -15.42 6.16
C ALA A 224 -7.82 -14.83 7.41
N ASP A 225 -7.22 -15.09 8.58
CA ASP A 225 -7.69 -14.58 9.85
C ASP A 225 -7.36 -13.09 9.98
N ALA A 226 -6.15 -12.67 9.56
CA ALA A 226 -5.71 -11.29 9.69
C ALA A 226 -6.08 -10.37 8.52
N PHE A 227 -6.29 -10.88 7.30
CA PHE A 227 -6.44 -10.03 6.10
C PHE A 227 -7.59 -10.41 5.17
N TYR A 228 -8.17 -9.39 4.54
CA TYR A 228 -8.96 -9.61 3.32
C TYR A 228 -8.03 -9.90 2.15
N SER A 229 -8.46 -10.80 1.27
CA SER A 229 -7.76 -11.16 0.03
C SER A 229 -8.76 -11.33 -1.11
N TYR A 230 -8.65 -10.50 -2.14
CA TYR A 230 -9.49 -10.60 -3.33
C TYR A 230 -9.25 -11.90 -4.09
N ARG A 231 -8.00 -12.34 -4.19
CA ARG A 231 -7.59 -13.59 -4.85
C ARG A 231 -8.21 -14.81 -4.17
N ARG A 232 -8.37 -14.78 -2.85
CA ARG A 232 -8.98 -15.88 -2.08
C ARG A 232 -10.50 -15.84 -2.13
N ASP A 233 -11.09 -14.68 -1.84
CA ASP A 233 -12.50 -14.59 -1.49
C ASP A 233 -13.37 -13.99 -2.61
N GLY A 234 -12.77 -13.27 -3.56
CA GLY A 234 -13.47 -12.50 -4.59
C GLY A 234 -14.22 -11.32 -4.00
N ILE A 235 -15.43 -11.56 -3.48
CA ILE A 235 -16.23 -10.54 -2.78
C ILE A 235 -15.72 -10.47 -1.34
N THR A 236 -15.08 -9.37 -0.97
CA THR A 236 -14.45 -9.20 0.35
C THR A 236 -14.16 -7.75 0.67
N GLY A 237 -13.79 -7.46 1.92
CA GLY A 237 -13.47 -6.13 2.42
C GLY A 237 -12.14 -5.59 1.93
N ARG A 238 -11.76 -4.42 2.46
CA ARG A 238 -10.45 -3.80 2.23
C ARG A 238 -9.82 -3.35 3.54
N GLN A 239 -8.56 -3.68 3.72
CA GLN A 239 -7.66 -3.06 4.70
C GLN A 239 -6.97 -1.83 4.08
N ALA A 240 -6.29 -1.03 4.89
CA ALA A 240 -5.52 0.10 4.41
C ALA A 240 -4.24 0.32 5.22
N THR A 241 -3.25 0.93 4.57
CA THR A 241 -2.00 1.39 5.17
C THR A 241 -1.98 2.90 5.24
N PHE A 242 -1.52 3.45 6.36
CA PHE A 242 -1.58 4.88 6.66
C PHE A 242 -0.21 5.43 7.04
N ILE A 243 0.04 6.69 6.71
CA ILE A 243 1.22 7.44 7.14
C ILE A 243 0.93 8.93 7.28
N TRP A 244 1.48 9.58 8.30
CA TRP A 244 1.38 11.04 8.48
C TRP A 244 2.55 11.62 9.28
N LEU A 245 2.65 12.94 9.23
CA LEU A 245 3.55 13.74 10.05
C LEU A 245 2.78 14.31 11.26
N GLU A 246 3.31 14.15 12.46
CA GLU A 246 2.85 14.85 13.68
C GLU A 246 3.24 16.33 13.72
#